data_AF-A0AAD7XIF5-F1
#
_entry.id   AF-A0AAD7XIF5-F1
#
_cell.length_a   1.000
_cell.length_b   1.000
_cell.length_c   1.000
_cell.angle_alpha   90.00
_cell.angle_beta   90.00
_cell.angle_gamma   90.00
#
_symmetry.space_group_name_H-M   'P 1'
#
loop_
_entity.id
_entity.type
_entity.pdbx_description
1 polymer ?
#
loop_
_entity_poly.entity_id
_entity_poly.type
_entity_poly.pdbx_seq_one_letter_code
_entity_poly.pdbx_strand_id
1 'polypeptide(L)'
;MPTTATMPNAAEQQYNYQTTAITPAPTNHTPEERAYLSELFSSQMYDNLFSDLFTSSFQKNPTIPGQHFHQDPAAVLTDRLESTALGPVQPQGVYFDSPVQLAIPPLSFAADGFGDFLPDGSLQIAIPPLVTVEQPTPEELNEYLRLFVSIFSLHMPLVHIPTFLLDERHPILVVAMQACGAMYAHTPAAAKFIDTVLASKRDEVIAELSSDSKSFEEIVQLTVASGLMQVISLFHRDPEQRAKANVYHGMIVMMLRMNGFVDKVRDWKLPEINFSDPEAVERAWRGWVKHESAKRAVWLCYLHDCCHAIYFNLSPTFRTEQFTLGLPSEDALWTAKNATEWAAILQTPSPYGSVEVRLCGHYLKALYYYLAQNNPDNAPRPFNVSPFAHLVMIHAIMRKLFEMYLRDRLPFSQPDTTGLRPKINPHFVDRDRAFHVQILLHYWLQSWLNSPDTPRNVPEPQQRFCFNALPFYWLAQVGLVAYQEGLPPFDPEGAYITSHDAKFYLIKKWERHIRKFLASGEQTPTKFWDEVMKIRIESWQAETGFEYDHLLGFFHLVN
;
A
#
# COMPACT_ATOMS: atom_id res chain seq x y z
N MET A 1 -58.91 35.09 11.43
CA MET A 1 -58.09 35.01 12.66
C MET A 1 -57.93 33.53 13.02
N PRO A 2 -56.83 33.13 13.69
CA PRO A 2 -55.79 32.32 13.01
C PRO A 2 -55.92 30.79 13.25
N THR A 3 -54.97 29.89 12.95
CA THR A 3 -53.50 30.06 12.81
C THR A 3 -52.90 29.05 11.83
N THR A 4 -51.98 29.51 10.97
CA THR A 4 -51.09 28.65 10.18
C THR A 4 -49.89 28.20 11.03
N ALA A 5 -49.50 26.93 10.95
CA ALA A 5 -48.29 26.40 11.58
C ALA A 5 -47.29 25.95 10.51
N THR A 6 -46.23 26.73 10.30
CA THR A 6 -45.09 26.37 9.45
C THR A 6 -44.16 25.39 10.18
N MET A 7 -43.87 24.24 9.58
CA MET A 7 -42.78 23.38 10.06
C MET A 7 -41.40 23.97 9.68
N PRO A 8 -40.33 23.74 10.47
CA PRO A 8 -39.01 24.28 10.18
C PRO A 8 -38.26 23.50 9.08
N ASN A 9 -37.34 24.16 8.39
CA ASN A 9 -36.34 23.48 7.55
C ASN A 9 -35.46 22.56 8.40
N ALA A 10 -35.21 21.34 7.92
CA ALA A 10 -34.15 20.48 8.44
C ALA A 10 -32.79 21.02 7.95
N ALA A 11 -32.08 21.74 8.83
CA ALA A 11 -30.72 22.18 8.56
C ALA A 11 -29.72 21.01 8.64
N GLU A 12 -28.61 21.15 7.93
CA GLU A 12 -27.57 20.12 7.77
C GLU A 12 -26.96 19.70 9.12
N GLN A 13 -27.23 18.47 9.57
CA GLN A 13 -26.56 17.90 10.74
C GLN A 13 -25.17 17.40 10.35
N GLN A 14 -24.20 18.30 10.44
CA GLN A 14 -22.78 18.00 10.29
C GLN A 14 -22.33 17.05 11.42
N TYR A 15 -22.18 15.76 11.11
CA TYR A 15 -21.84 14.72 12.08
C TYR A 15 -20.42 14.91 12.64
N ASN A 16 -20.33 15.57 13.80
CA ASN A 16 -19.10 15.68 14.59
C ASN A 16 -18.73 14.31 15.17
N TYR A 17 -17.80 13.62 14.51
CA TYR A 17 -17.08 12.49 15.10
C TYR A 17 -16.15 13.02 16.21
N GLN A 18 -16.67 13.15 17.42
CA GLN A 18 -15.83 13.38 18.60
C GLN A 18 -15.06 12.10 18.92
N THR A 19 -13.83 12.00 18.41
CA THR A 19 -12.86 10.98 18.81
C THR A 19 -12.59 11.13 20.31
N THR A 20 -13.20 10.28 21.13
CA THR A 20 -12.93 10.23 22.57
C THR A 20 -11.46 9.87 22.76
N ALA A 21 -10.65 10.79 23.31
CA ALA A 21 -9.23 10.57 23.51
C ALA A 21 -9.00 9.41 24.49
N ILE A 22 -8.61 8.25 23.95
CA ILE A 22 -8.25 7.08 24.75
C ILE A 22 -6.86 7.32 25.32
N THR A 23 -6.78 7.61 26.62
CA THR A 23 -5.50 7.67 27.34
C THR A 23 -4.87 6.27 27.31
N PRO A 24 -3.68 6.07 26.71
CA PRO A 24 -3.03 4.77 26.72
C PRO A 24 -2.62 4.40 28.15
N ALA A 25 -2.58 3.10 28.43
CA ALA A 25 -2.10 2.59 29.71
C ALA A 25 -0.65 3.04 29.99
N PRO A 26 -0.27 3.31 31.26
CA PRO A 26 1.06 3.79 31.61
C PRO A 26 2.12 2.68 31.40
N THR A 27 2.68 2.62 30.20
CA THR A 27 3.79 1.72 29.87
C THR A 27 5.09 2.20 30.51
N ASN A 28 5.81 1.31 31.22
CA ASN A 28 7.08 1.62 31.88
C ASN A 28 8.30 1.72 30.92
N HIS A 29 8.06 1.72 29.61
CA HIS A 29 9.12 1.79 28.60
C HIS A 29 9.81 3.15 28.55
N THR A 30 11.13 3.11 28.38
CA THR A 30 12.01 4.26 28.17
C THR A 30 11.68 4.99 26.85
N PRO A 31 12.10 6.25 26.69
CA PRO A 31 11.94 6.98 25.43
C PRO A 31 12.63 6.28 24.24
N GLU A 32 13.76 5.61 24.48
CA GLU A 32 14.54 4.90 23.45
C GLU A 32 13.85 3.61 23.00
N GLU A 33 13.30 2.81 23.94
CA GLU A 33 12.48 1.65 23.60
C GLU A 33 11.23 2.05 22.80
N ARG A 34 10.57 3.16 23.17
CA ARG A 34 9.41 3.68 22.42
C ARG A 34 9.79 4.19 21.03
N ALA A 35 10.96 4.83 20.88
CA ALA A 35 11.49 5.23 19.58
C ALA A 35 11.79 4.00 18.70
N TYR A 36 12.45 2.99 19.25
CA TYR A 36 12.74 1.73 18.56
C TYR A 36 11.47 0.97 18.17
N LEU A 37 10.45 0.90 19.05
CA LEU A 37 9.16 0.26 18.76
C LEU A 37 8.28 1.08 17.78
N SER A 38 8.48 2.40 17.70
CA SER A 38 7.92 3.23 16.63
C SER A 38 8.61 2.94 15.29
N GLU A 39 9.95 2.99 15.26
CA GLU A 39 10.76 2.65 14.07
C GLU A 39 10.50 1.21 13.58
N LEU A 40 10.13 0.30 14.50
CA LEU A 40 9.81 -1.09 14.19
C LEU A 40 8.66 -1.24 13.18
N PHE A 41 7.66 -0.36 13.27
CA PHE A 41 6.46 -0.34 12.42
C PHE A 41 6.39 0.86 11.47
N SER A 42 7.36 1.79 11.52
CA SER A 42 7.48 3.02 10.71
C SER A 42 7.73 2.72 9.21
N SER A 43 6.75 2.08 8.60
CA SER A 43 6.78 1.59 7.23
C SER A 43 6.10 2.60 6.32
N GLN A 44 6.88 3.56 5.83
CA GLN A 44 6.42 4.84 5.26
C GLN A 44 5.57 4.77 3.97
N MET A 45 5.06 3.60 3.57
CA MET A 45 3.91 3.53 2.65
C MET A 45 2.63 3.91 3.40
N TYR A 46 2.57 3.47 4.65
CA TYR A 46 1.42 3.52 5.52
C TYR A 46 1.61 4.58 6.60
N ASP A 47 2.39 5.65 6.39
CA ASP A 47 2.46 6.75 7.36
C ASP A 47 1.05 7.31 7.67
N ASN A 48 0.16 7.34 6.67
CA ASN A 48 -1.27 7.64 6.81
C ASN A 48 -2.10 6.59 7.56
N LEU A 49 -1.61 5.36 7.73
CA LEU A 49 -2.25 4.30 8.54
C LEU A 49 -1.89 4.45 10.03
N PHE A 50 -0.82 5.19 10.32
CA PHE A 50 -0.15 5.31 11.62
C PHE A 50 -0.02 6.77 12.10
N SER A 51 -0.57 7.73 11.36
CA SER A 51 -0.32 9.17 11.52
C SER A 51 -0.89 9.75 12.82
N ASP A 52 -2.06 9.28 13.24
CA ASP A 52 -2.72 9.69 14.50
C ASP A 52 -1.99 9.20 15.77
N LEU A 53 -0.96 8.36 15.63
CA LEU A 53 -0.22 7.77 16.77
C LEU A 53 0.88 8.66 17.35
N PHE A 54 1.30 9.71 16.65
CA PHE A 54 2.53 10.45 17.00
C PHE A 54 2.32 11.88 17.52
N THR A 55 1.09 12.39 17.56
CA THR A 55 0.79 13.73 18.11
C THR A 55 0.49 13.70 19.62
N SER A 56 1.44 13.23 20.44
CA SER A 56 1.33 13.26 21.91
C SER A 56 2.62 13.68 22.63
N SER A 57 3.22 14.80 22.23
CA SER A 57 4.32 15.43 22.97
C SER A 57 3.78 16.33 24.10
N PHE A 58 4.07 15.94 25.35
CA PHE A 58 3.76 16.76 26.53
C PHE A 58 4.53 18.08 26.54
N GLN A 59 3.82 19.21 26.51
CA GLN A 59 4.16 20.40 27.30
C GLN A 59 2.89 20.99 27.92
N LYS A 60 3.00 21.54 29.14
CA LYS A 60 1.84 22.04 29.90
C LYS A 60 1.59 23.53 29.66
N ASN A 61 0.31 23.85 29.48
CA ASN A 61 -0.32 25.18 29.56
C ASN A 61 0.04 25.94 30.87
N PRO A 62 -0.11 27.29 30.99
CA PRO A 62 -1.35 27.99 30.55
C PRO A 62 -1.29 29.47 30.04
N THR A 63 -2.35 29.81 29.28
CA THR A 63 -3.05 31.12 29.15
C THR A 63 -2.29 32.45 28.93
N ILE A 64 -2.49 33.00 27.71
CA ILE A 64 -2.86 34.39 27.29
C ILE A 64 -2.98 35.53 28.34
N PRO A 65 -2.83 36.84 27.96
CA PRO A 65 -2.59 37.40 26.60
C PRO A 65 -1.56 38.56 26.47
N GLY A 66 -1.05 38.79 25.24
CA GLY A 66 -0.91 40.15 24.68
C GLY A 66 0.48 40.70 24.28
N GLN A 67 0.45 41.52 23.23
CA GLN A 67 1.30 42.67 22.88
C GLN A 67 2.82 42.55 22.58
N HIS A 68 3.15 43.03 21.37
CA HIS A 68 4.24 43.95 20.98
C HIS A 68 5.74 43.55 21.00
N PHE A 69 6.28 43.52 19.76
CA PHE A 69 7.48 44.22 19.27
C PHE A 69 8.88 44.04 19.90
N HIS A 70 9.87 43.91 18.99
CA HIS A 70 11.32 44.12 19.20
C HIS A 70 12.02 43.07 20.11
N GLN A 71 13.33 42.81 20.00
CA GLN A 71 14.39 43.35 19.14
C GLN A 71 15.50 42.29 18.92
N ASP A 72 16.19 42.35 17.79
CA ASP A 72 17.54 41.78 17.56
C ASP A 72 18.45 43.00 17.30
N PRO A 73 19.61 43.16 17.98
CA PRO A 73 20.85 42.58 17.45
C PRO A 73 21.97 42.21 18.46
N ALA A 74 22.71 41.14 18.15
CA ALA A 74 24.11 40.88 18.54
C ALA A 74 24.44 40.72 20.06
N ALA A 75 25.56 40.11 20.51
CA ALA A 75 26.68 39.40 19.87
C ALA A 75 27.01 38.14 20.75
N VAL A 76 28.00 37.26 20.52
CA VAL A 76 29.47 37.45 20.38
C VAL A 76 30.10 36.19 19.75
N LEU A 77 31.15 36.35 18.93
CA LEU A 77 31.97 35.24 18.35
C LEU A 77 33.05 34.76 19.34
N THR A 78 33.54 33.53 19.22
CA THR A 78 34.81 33.12 18.53
C THR A 78 34.96 31.57 18.67
N ASP A 79 35.89 30.84 18.05
CA ASP A 79 37.12 31.20 17.32
C ASP A 79 37.47 30.25 16.13
N ARG A 80 38.71 30.31 15.63
CA ARG A 80 39.20 29.87 14.31
C ARG A 80 40.22 28.70 14.31
N LEU A 81 40.14 27.86 13.25
CA LEU A 81 41.26 27.13 12.57
C LEU A 81 42.01 26.09 13.47
N GLU A 82 42.82 25.09 13.05
CA GLU A 82 43.23 24.45 11.77
C GLU A 82 43.83 23.02 12.11
N SER A 83 44.27 22.08 11.26
CA SER A 83 44.49 21.96 9.79
C SER A 83 44.56 20.46 9.33
N THR A 84 44.91 20.25 8.05
CA THR A 84 45.62 19.13 7.32
C THR A 84 46.25 17.92 8.07
N ALA A 85 46.50 16.73 7.46
CA ALA A 85 46.14 16.16 6.13
C ALA A 85 46.55 14.65 5.90
N LEU A 86 45.82 13.96 4.99
CA LEU A 86 46.24 12.97 3.95
C LEU A 86 47.02 11.64 4.24
N GLY A 87 46.28 10.52 4.34
CA GLY A 87 46.48 9.22 3.63
C GLY A 87 47.79 8.39 3.80
N PRO A 88 48.05 7.36 2.95
CA PRO A 88 47.16 6.65 2.00
C PRO A 88 47.36 5.09 1.88
N VAL A 89 46.61 4.43 0.97
CA VAL A 89 46.82 3.08 0.33
C VAL A 89 46.51 1.76 1.09
N GLN A 90 45.48 1.04 0.61
CA GLN A 90 45.39 -0.35 0.04
C GLN A 90 46.62 -1.34 0.06
N PRO A 91 46.55 -2.63 -0.42
CA PRO A 91 45.46 -3.36 -1.12
C PRO A 91 45.17 -4.82 -0.65
N GLN A 92 44.20 -5.50 -1.32
CA GLN A 92 44.05 -6.98 -1.52
C GLN A 92 43.82 -7.90 -0.27
N GLY A 93 43.18 -9.08 -0.38
CA GLY A 93 42.38 -9.65 -1.49
C GLY A 93 42.21 -11.19 -1.45
N VAL A 94 41.26 -11.70 -2.26
CA VAL A 94 41.16 -13.09 -2.81
C VAL A 94 40.53 -14.23 -1.97
N TYR A 95 39.42 -14.77 -2.50
CA TYR A 95 38.89 -16.16 -2.57
C TYR A 95 39.55 -17.31 -1.77
N PHE A 96 38.74 -18.21 -1.20
CA PHE A 96 38.31 -19.46 -1.91
C PHE A 96 37.10 -20.18 -1.25
N ASP A 97 36.67 -21.28 -1.86
CA ASP A 97 35.35 -21.91 -1.76
C ASP A 97 35.10 -22.91 -0.60
N SER A 98 33.81 -23.25 -0.48
CA SER A 98 33.19 -24.38 0.24
C SER A 98 33.53 -25.77 -0.39
N PRO A 99 32.99 -26.93 0.06
CA PRO A 99 32.17 -27.24 1.26
C PRO A 99 32.62 -28.55 2.00
N VAL A 100 31.67 -29.18 2.73
CA VAL A 100 31.58 -30.61 3.15
C VAL A 100 31.77 -30.93 4.65
N GLN A 101 30.66 -30.77 5.39
CA GLN A 101 29.95 -31.81 6.17
C GLN A 101 30.68 -32.88 7.02
N LEU A 102 30.12 -33.01 8.24
CA LEU A 102 29.79 -34.22 9.03
C LEU A 102 30.77 -34.77 10.10
N ALA A 103 30.12 -35.29 11.15
CA ALA A 103 30.59 -36.16 12.24
C ALA A 103 31.66 -35.61 13.22
N ILE A 104 31.20 -35.20 14.41
CA ILE A 104 32.03 -35.11 15.63
C ILE A 104 31.51 -36.16 16.65
N PRO A 105 32.24 -37.24 16.92
CA PRO A 105 32.08 -38.01 18.15
C PRO A 105 32.81 -37.28 19.31
N PRO A 106 32.28 -37.31 20.54
CA PRO A 106 32.93 -36.64 21.67
C PRO A 106 34.09 -37.48 22.23
N LEU A 107 35.10 -36.82 22.80
CA LEU A 107 35.54 -37.08 24.18
C LEU A 107 36.58 -36.08 24.70
N SER A 108 36.53 -35.93 26.03
CA SER A 108 37.39 -35.14 26.92
C SER A 108 38.89 -35.20 26.64
N PHE A 109 39.58 -34.06 26.83
CA PHE A 109 41.00 -34.01 27.17
C PHE A 109 41.23 -33.18 28.44
N ALA A 110 42.20 -33.61 29.26
CA ALA A 110 42.49 -33.02 30.57
C ALA A 110 43.31 -31.72 30.47
N ALA A 111 43.24 -30.90 31.51
CA ALA A 111 44.01 -29.67 31.63
C ALA A 111 45.19 -29.85 32.62
N ASP A 112 46.38 -30.03 32.06
CA ASP A 112 47.64 -29.55 32.66
C ASP A 112 48.00 -28.23 31.96
N GLY A 113 48.62 -27.23 32.59
CA GLY A 113 49.08 -27.18 33.98
C GLY A 113 50.10 -26.06 34.20
N PHE A 114 49.64 -24.80 34.18
CA PHE A 114 50.45 -23.63 34.55
C PHE A 114 49.62 -22.72 35.45
N GLY A 115 50.16 -22.42 36.65
CA GLY A 115 49.43 -21.73 37.71
C GLY A 115 49.77 -20.25 37.87
N ASP A 116 49.07 -19.65 38.84
CA ASP A 116 49.40 -18.44 39.60
C ASP A 116 49.78 -17.16 38.82
N PHE A 117 48.83 -16.23 38.72
CA PHE A 117 48.94 -14.87 39.31
C PHE A 117 47.73 -13.98 38.93
N LEU A 118 46.60 -14.10 39.65
CA LEU A 118 45.62 -13.01 39.81
C LEU A 118 44.98 -13.05 41.21
N PRO A 119 44.60 -11.90 41.82
CA PRO A 119 44.06 -11.86 43.18
C PRO A 119 42.57 -12.24 43.28
N ASP A 120 42.15 -12.63 44.48
CA ASP A 120 40.73 -12.78 44.86
C ASP A 120 39.98 -11.44 44.73
N GLY A 121 38.73 -11.50 44.26
CA GLY A 121 38.01 -10.33 43.75
C GLY A 121 36.65 -10.69 43.14
N SER A 122 35.75 -11.24 43.96
CA SER A 122 34.45 -11.78 43.54
C SER A 122 33.42 -10.73 43.10
N LEU A 123 33.64 -10.09 41.95
CA LEU A 123 32.61 -9.33 41.23
C LEU A 123 31.71 -10.30 40.44
N GLN A 124 30.68 -10.83 41.12
CA GLN A 124 29.56 -11.46 40.44
C GLN A 124 28.82 -10.42 39.60
N ILE A 125 29.12 -10.38 38.29
CA ILE A 125 28.27 -9.69 37.32
C ILE A 125 26.95 -10.45 37.28
N ALA A 126 25.94 -9.93 37.98
CA ALA A 126 24.59 -10.43 37.90
C ALA A 126 24.10 -10.26 36.46
N ILE A 127 24.03 -11.37 35.71
CA ILE A 127 23.34 -11.39 34.43
C ILE A 127 21.90 -10.97 34.72
N PRO A 128 21.40 -9.85 34.17
CA PRO A 128 20.00 -9.48 34.38
C PRO A 128 19.11 -10.62 33.89
N PRO A 129 18.05 -10.99 34.61
CA PRO A 129 17.19 -12.09 34.21
C PRO A 129 16.72 -11.86 32.78
N LEU A 130 16.92 -12.86 31.92
CA LEU A 130 16.53 -12.80 30.51
C LEU A 130 15.06 -12.40 30.44
N VAL A 131 14.77 -11.18 29.97
CA VAL A 131 13.40 -10.66 29.91
C VAL A 131 12.64 -11.54 28.95
N THR A 132 11.85 -12.46 29.50
CA THR A 132 10.97 -13.34 28.76
C THR A 132 9.86 -12.49 28.16
N VAL A 133 10.10 -11.93 26.96
CA VAL A 133 9.10 -11.14 26.24
C VAL A 133 7.83 -11.97 26.14
N GLU A 134 6.82 -11.57 26.89
CA GLU A 134 5.64 -12.41 27.13
C GLU A 134 4.82 -12.55 25.84
N GLN A 135 4.01 -13.61 25.75
CA GLN A 135 2.96 -13.66 24.73
C GLN A 135 1.80 -12.76 25.17
N PRO A 136 1.13 -12.08 24.24
CA PRO A 136 0.11 -11.10 24.60
C PRO A 136 -1.05 -11.75 25.36
N THR A 137 -1.57 -11.03 26.36
CA THR A 137 -2.70 -11.54 27.16
C THR A 137 -4.00 -11.58 26.36
N PRO A 138 -5.05 -12.29 26.82
CA PRO A 138 -6.37 -12.22 26.19
C PRO A 138 -6.92 -10.79 26.09
N GLU A 139 -6.61 -9.93 27.05
CA GLU A 139 -6.99 -8.52 27.07
C GLU A 139 -6.25 -7.73 25.98
N GLU A 140 -4.93 -7.92 25.83
CA GLU A 140 -4.16 -7.35 24.73
C GLU A 140 -4.66 -7.83 23.37
N LEU A 141 -4.96 -9.12 23.21
CA LEU A 141 -5.50 -9.69 21.97
C LEU A 141 -6.89 -9.12 21.61
N ASN A 142 -7.71 -8.77 22.61
CA ASN A 142 -8.96 -8.04 22.38
C ASN A 142 -8.72 -6.57 22.03
N GLU A 143 -7.76 -5.90 22.67
CA GLU A 143 -7.38 -4.52 22.38
C GLU A 143 -6.79 -4.39 20.96
N TYR A 144 -5.95 -5.34 20.52
CA TYR A 144 -5.45 -5.38 19.15
C TYR A 144 -6.62 -5.52 18.14
N LEU A 145 -7.61 -6.37 18.41
CA LEU A 145 -8.80 -6.47 17.56
C LEU A 145 -9.62 -5.16 17.57
N ARG A 146 -9.71 -4.45 18.71
CA ARG A 146 -10.35 -3.13 18.81
C ARG A 146 -9.60 -2.07 17.98
N LEU A 147 -8.26 -2.07 18.01
CA LEU A 147 -7.40 -1.17 17.24
C LEU A 147 -7.52 -1.44 15.73
N PHE A 148 -7.66 -2.72 15.32
CA PHE A 148 -7.98 -3.05 13.92
C PHE A 148 -9.32 -2.45 13.48
N VAL A 149 -10.39 -2.66 14.25
CA VAL A 149 -11.73 -2.19 13.88
C VAL A 149 -11.80 -0.67 13.89
N SER A 150 -11.25 -0.02 14.92
CA SER A 150 -11.36 1.44 15.08
C SER A 150 -10.37 2.27 14.27
N ILE A 151 -9.20 1.71 13.90
CA ILE A 151 -8.19 2.41 13.11
C ILE A 151 -7.98 1.71 11.77
N PHE A 152 -7.32 0.55 11.72
CA PHE A 152 -6.89 -0.09 10.46
C PHE A 152 -8.00 -0.19 9.39
N SER A 153 -9.21 -0.60 9.79
CA SER A 153 -10.34 -0.78 8.87
C SER A 153 -10.78 0.51 8.17
N LEU A 154 -10.53 1.68 8.78
CA LEU A 154 -10.83 3.00 8.21
C LEU A 154 -9.90 3.34 7.03
N HIS A 155 -8.65 2.88 7.10
CA HIS A 155 -7.62 3.13 6.08
C HIS A 155 -7.64 2.05 4.99
N MET A 156 -7.97 0.81 5.36
CA MET A 156 -8.07 -0.36 4.48
C MET A 156 -9.40 -1.10 4.73
N PRO A 157 -10.51 -0.65 4.09
CA PRO A 157 -11.86 -1.16 4.32
C PRO A 157 -12.10 -2.50 3.60
N LEU A 158 -11.48 -3.55 4.15
CA LEU A 158 -11.41 -4.92 3.59
C LEU A 158 -12.41 -5.90 4.24
N VAL A 159 -12.82 -5.62 5.48
CA VAL A 159 -13.79 -6.41 6.25
C VAL A 159 -15.04 -5.57 6.46
N HIS A 160 -16.20 -6.09 6.06
CA HIS A 160 -17.48 -5.43 6.26
C HIS A 160 -17.94 -5.62 7.73
N ILE A 161 -17.56 -4.67 8.59
CA ILE A 161 -17.75 -4.76 10.04
C ILE A 161 -19.20 -5.12 10.46
N PRO A 162 -20.27 -4.56 9.87
CA PRO A 162 -21.64 -4.88 10.28
C PRO A 162 -22.03 -6.36 10.13
N THR A 163 -21.53 -7.06 9.11
CA THR A 163 -21.83 -8.49 8.90
C THR A 163 -20.78 -9.39 9.56
N PHE A 164 -19.51 -8.96 9.62
CA PHE A 164 -18.46 -9.68 10.35
C PHE A 164 -18.77 -9.89 11.85
N LEU A 165 -19.58 -9.02 12.46
CA LEU A 165 -20.05 -9.17 13.83
C LEU A 165 -21.20 -10.18 14.00
N LEU A 166 -21.83 -10.61 12.90
CA LEU A 166 -22.98 -11.52 12.87
C LEU A 166 -22.63 -12.91 12.33
N ASP A 167 -21.71 -12.98 11.36
CA ASP A 167 -21.40 -14.18 10.60
C ASP A 167 -20.26 -15.00 11.26
N GLU A 168 -20.03 -16.23 10.76
CA GLU A 168 -18.96 -17.09 11.29
C GLU A 168 -17.57 -16.59 10.86
N ARG A 169 -16.61 -16.59 11.80
CA ARG A 169 -15.30 -15.94 11.63
C ARG A 169 -14.18 -16.96 11.63
N HIS A 170 -13.43 -17.00 10.54
CA HIS A 170 -12.28 -17.87 10.37
C HIS A 170 -11.17 -17.51 11.39
N PRO A 171 -10.64 -18.46 12.19
CA PRO A 171 -9.67 -18.14 13.24
C PRO A 171 -8.44 -17.37 12.73
N ILE A 172 -7.91 -17.74 11.57
CA ILE A 172 -6.74 -17.06 10.98
C ILE A 172 -7.08 -15.62 10.55
N LEU A 173 -8.32 -15.32 10.14
CA LEU A 173 -8.72 -13.94 9.83
C LEU A 173 -8.73 -13.08 11.11
N VAL A 174 -9.27 -13.59 12.21
CA VAL A 174 -9.25 -12.90 13.51
C VAL A 174 -7.80 -12.63 13.96
N VAL A 175 -6.92 -13.62 13.83
CA VAL A 175 -5.49 -13.48 14.19
C VAL A 175 -4.75 -12.50 13.24
N ALA A 176 -5.06 -12.48 11.95
CA ALA A 176 -4.49 -11.51 11.01
C ALA A 176 -4.98 -10.07 11.27
N MET A 177 -6.25 -9.90 11.65
CA MET A 177 -6.80 -8.61 12.12
C MET A 177 -6.10 -8.16 13.40
N GLN A 178 -5.91 -9.06 14.37
CA GLN A 178 -5.14 -8.78 15.58
C GLN A 178 -3.69 -8.42 15.27
N ALA A 179 -3.00 -9.08 14.34
CA ALA A 179 -1.63 -8.72 13.96
C ALA A 179 -1.57 -7.31 13.33
N CYS A 180 -2.55 -6.95 12.50
CA CYS A 180 -2.66 -5.59 11.97
C CYS A 180 -2.96 -4.55 13.06
N GLY A 181 -3.79 -4.89 14.04
CA GLY A 181 -4.10 -4.04 15.19
C GLY A 181 -2.95 -3.92 16.22
N ALA A 182 -2.10 -4.94 16.33
CA ALA A 182 -0.93 -4.95 17.21
C ALA A 182 0.12 -3.90 16.78
N MET A 183 0.17 -3.51 15.50
CA MET A 183 1.05 -2.44 15.01
C MET A 183 0.83 -1.10 15.72
N TYR A 184 -0.37 -0.88 16.27
CA TYR A 184 -0.80 0.33 16.97
C TYR A 184 -0.55 0.27 18.49
N ALA A 185 -0.20 -0.89 19.04
CA ALA A 185 -0.05 -1.09 20.48
C ALA A 185 1.35 -0.68 21.01
N HIS A 186 2.37 -0.69 20.14
CA HIS A 186 3.75 -0.31 20.45
C HIS A 186 4.35 -0.99 21.70
N THR A 187 4.01 -2.26 21.96
CA THR A 187 4.62 -3.08 23.02
C THR A 187 5.58 -4.14 22.45
N PRO A 188 6.57 -4.63 23.23
CA PRO A 188 7.39 -5.77 22.84
C PRO A 188 6.57 -7.06 22.60
N ALA A 189 5.48 -7.26 23.35
CA ALA A 189 4.55 -8.38 23.16
C ALA A 189 3.83 -8.29 21.80
N ALA A 190 3.37 -7.09 21.40
CA ALA A 190 2.76 -6.84 20.10
C ALA A 190 3.72 -7.14 18.93
N ALA A 191 4.98 -6.69 19.03
CA ALA A 191 6.01 -6.99 18.02
C ALA A 191 6.28 -8.49 17.89
N LYS A 192 6.52 -9.17 19.02
CA LYS A 192 6.73 -10.63 19.05
C LYS A 192 5.50 -11.41 18.54
N PHE A 193 4.30 -10.92 18.83
CA PHE A 193 3.06 -11.51 18.32
C PHE A 193 2.96 -11.40 16.79
N ILE A 194 3.25 -10.22 16.22
CA ILE A 194 3.28 -10.02 14.76
C ILE A 194 4.29 -10.97 14.10
N ASP A 195 5.54 -11.03 14.59
CA ASP A 195 6.54 -11.97 14.05
C ASP A 195 6.09 -13.43 14.17
N THR A 196 5.44 -13.82 15.28
CA THR A 196 4.90 -15.18 15.49
C THR A 196 3.77 -15.50 14.52
N VAL A 197 2.86 -14.55 14.26
CA VAL A 197 1.76 -14.71 13.28
C VAL A 197 2.33 -14.82 11.86
N LEU A 198 3.27 -13.95 11.49
CA LEU A 198 3.92 -13.97 10.19
C LEU A 198 4.79 -15.22 9.97
N ALA A 199 5.33 -15.83 11.03
CA ALA A 199 6.09 -17.07 10.96
C ALA A 199 5.22 -18.34 10.87
N SER A 200 4.01 -18.35 11.46
CA SER A 200 3.17 -19.56 11.55
C SER A 200 1.95 -19.53 10.61
N LYS A 201 1.21 -18.42 10.57
CA LYS A 201 -0.08 -18.35 9.89
C LYS A 201 0.01 -18.24 8.37
N ARG A 202 1.19 -17.87 7.82
CA ARG A 202 1.45 -17.96 6.38
C ARG A 202 1.31 -19.41 5.89
N ASP A 203 1.96 -20.36 6.56
CA ASP A 203 1.98 -21.76 6.16
C ASP A 203 0.62 -22.43 6.37
N GLU A 204 -0.06 -22.13 7.49
CA GLU A 204 -1.44 -22.59 7.74
C GLU A 204 -2.41 -22.16 6.63
N VAL A 205 -2.35 -20.91 6.15
CA VAL A 205 -3.25 -20.44 5.08
C VAL A 205 -2.97 -21.15 3.75
N ILE A 206 -1.72 -21.44 3.41
CA ILE A 206 -1.41 -22.21 2.20
C ILE A 206 -1.92 -23.65 2.33
N ALA A 207 -1.74 -24.29 3.49
CA ALA A 207 -2.28 -25.62 3.75
C ALA A 207 -3.80 -25.64 3.62
N GLU A 208 -4.52 -24.68 4.23
CA GLU A 208 -5.97 -24.61 4.16
C GLU A 208 -6.51 -24.29 2.75
N LEU A 209 -5.89 -23.35 2.03
CA LEU A 209 -6.26 -23.04 0.65
C LEU A 209 -5.89 -24.16 -0.35
N SER A 210 -5.02 -25.09 0.03
CA SER A 210 -4.69 -26.28 -0.78
C SER A 210 -5.68 -27.44 -0.61
N SER A 211 -6.67 -27.32 0.29
CA SER A 211 -7.65 -28.38 0.55
C SER A 211 -8.91 -28.27 -0.34
N ASP A 212 -9.33 -29.41 -0.92
CA ASP A 212 -10.43 -29.49 -1.90
C ASP A 212 -11.83 -29.15 -1.36
N SER A 213 -11.98 -28.95 -0.04
CA SER A 213 -13.28 -28.83 0.63
C SER A 213 -13.69 -27.40 1.01
N LYS A 214 -12.89 -26.38 0.69
CA LYS A 214 -13.14 -25.00 1.14
C LYS A 214 -14.35 -24.35 0.45
N SER A 215 -15.25 -23.82 1.26
CA SER A 215 -16.33 -22.96 0.79
C SER A 215 -15.79 -21.65 0.21
N PHE A 216 -16.56 -21.00 -0.67
CA PHE A 216 -16.20 -19.68 -1.20
C PHE A 216 -16.00 -18.65 -0.08
N GLU A 217 -16.67 -18.79 1.06
CA GLU A 217 -16.53 -17.84 2.17
C GLU A 217 -15.23 -18.03 2.95
N GLU A 218 -14.83 -19.27 3.24
CA GLU A 218 -13.50 -19.55 3.82
C GLU A 218 -12.39 -19.03 2.90
N ILE A 219 -12.52 -19.22 1.58
CA ILE A 219 -11.53 -18.69 0.61
C ILE A 219 -11.49 -17.16 0.67
N VAL A 220 -12.64 -16.45 0.77
CA VAL A 220 -12.66 -15.00 1.00
C VAL A 220 -11.92 -14.64 2.30
N GLN A 221 -12.27 -15.26 3.43
CA GLN A 221 -11.70 -14.94 4.73
C GLN A 221 -10.19 -15.24 4.80
N LEU A 222 -9.73 -16.36 4.22
CA LEU A 222 -8.32 -16.71 4.07
C LEU A 222 -7.57 -15.77 3.11
N THR A 223 -8.21 -15.28 2.05
CA THR A 223 -7.61 -14.29 1.14
C THR A 223 -7.46 -12.92 1.82
N VAL A 224 -8.47 -12.47 2.58
CA VAL A 224 -8.36 -11.26 3.40
C VAL A 224 -7.26 -11.42 4.45
N ALA A 225 -7.20 -12.55 5.16
CA ALA A 225 -6.13 -12.82 6.13
C ALA A 225 -4.73 -12.80 5.51
N SER A 226 -4.57 -13.42 4.33
CA SER A 226 -3.33 -13.37 3.53
C SER A 226 -2.95 -11.94 3.17
N GLY A 227 -3.93 -11.14 2.71
CA GLY A 227 -3.73 -9.76 2.34
C GLY A 227 -3.33 -8.88 3.54
N LEU A 228 -4.03 -9.02 4.66
CA LEU A 228 -3.71 -8.33 5.92
C LEU A 228 -2.27 -8.65 6.39
N MET A 229 -1.88 -9.93 6.39
CA MET A 229 -0.49 -10.31 6.70
C MET A 229 0.52 -9.74 5.69
N GLN A 230 0.19 -9.68 4.40
CA GLN A 230 1.08 -9.11 3.37
C GLN A 230 1.27 -7.60 3.47
N VAL A 231 0.26 -6.84 3.92
CA VAL A 231 0.38 -5.41 4.23
C VAL A 231 1.52 -5.17 5.21
N ILE A 232 1.56 -5.94 6.31
CA ILE A 232 2.65 -5.89 7.30
C ILE A 232 3.97 -6.38 6.68
N SER A 233 3.91 -7.52 5.98
CA SER A 233 5.11 -8.27 5.55
C SER A 233 5.94 -7.55 4.50
N LEU A 234 5.31 -6.98 3.46
CA LEU A 234 6.02 -6.35 2.34
C LEU A 234 6.75 -5.08 2.77
N PHE A 235 6.26 -4.38 3.80
CA PHE A 235 6.81 -3.09 4.23
C PHE A 235 7.48 -3.17 5.60
N HIS A 236 7.62 -4.39 6.15
CA HIS A 236 8.37 -4.67 7.36
C HIS A 236 9.81 -4.15 7.28
N ARG A 237 10.36 -3.68 8.42
CA ARG A 237 11.69 -3.06 8.48
C ARG A 237 12.83 -4.01 8.08
N ASP A 238 12.70 -5.28 8.42
CA ASP A 238 13.69 -6.31 8.19
C ASP A 238 13.63 -6.82 6.73
N PRO A 239 14.73 -6.76 5.97
CA PRO A 239 14.82 -7.31 4.62
C PRO A 239 14.44 -8.80 4.53
N GLU A 240 14.71 -9.62 5.55
CA GLU A 240 14.43 -11.06 5.50
C GLU A 240 12.92 -11.33 5.50
N GLN A 241 12.15 -10.65 6.35
CA GLN A 241 10.68 -10.68 6.30
C GLN A 241 10.12 -10.15 4.97
N ARG A 242 10.73 -9.12 4.36
CA ARG A 242 10.33 -8.66 3.00
C ARG A 242 10.64 -9.71 1.93
N ALA A 243 11.77 -10.40 2.02
CA ALA A 243 12.12 -11.50 1.12
C ALA A 243 11.14 -12.67 1.24
N LYS A 244 10.76 -13.04 2.47
CA LYS A 244 9.69 -14.02 2.75
C LYS A 244 8.34 -13.58 2.19
N ALA A 245 7.97 -12.30 2.34
CA ALA A 245 6.75 -11.71 1.79
C ALA A 245 6.64 -11.87 0.27
N ASN A 246 7.76 -11.64 -0.44
CA ASN A 246 7.83 -11.75 -1.89
C ASN A 246 7.58 -13.20 -2.39
N VAL A 247 8.10 -14.20 -1.68
CA VAL A 247 7.86 -15.62 -1.99
C VAL A 247 6.42 -16.02 -1.65
N TYR A 248 5.96 -15.66 -0.44
CA TYR A 248 4.62 -15.98 0.06
C TYR A 248 3.50 -15.43 -0.84
N HIS A 249 3.66 -14.21 -1.39
CA HIS A 249 2.74 -13.66 -2.40
C HIS A 249 2.58 -14.57 -3.61
N GLY A 250 3.68 -15.13 -4.13
CA GLY A 250 3.64 -16.07 -5.26
C GLY A 250 2.85 -17.33 -4.94
N MET A 251 2.96 -17.82 -3.70
CA MET A 251 2.20 -18.98 -3.20
C MET A 251 0.71 -18.67 -3.07
N ILE A 252 0.35 -17.52 -2.48
CA ILE A 252 -1.05 -17.04 -2.41
C ILE A 252 -1.65 -16.98 -3.82
N VAL A 253 -0.99 -16.32 -4.77
CA VAL A 253 -1.49 -16.18 -6.15
C VAL A 253 -1.69 -17.52 -6.84
N MET A 254 -0.86 -18.54 -6.54
CA MET A 254 -1.09 -19.90 -7.03
C MET A 254 -2.31 -20.55 -6.36
N MET A 255 -2.47 -20.42 -5.05
CA MET A 255 -3.62 -20.98 -4.33
C MET A 255 -4.96 -20.38 -4.79
N LEU A 256 -5.01 -19.05 -5.00
CA LEU A 256 -6.22 -18.39 -5.54
C LEU A 256 -6.54 -18.85 -6.98
N ARG A 257 -5.52 -19.20 -7.77
CA ARG A 257 -5.67 -19.75 -9.13
C ARG A 257 -6.19 -21.19 -9.10
N MET A 258 -5.65 -22.05 -8.23
CA MET A 258 -6.13 -23.42 -8.04
C MET A 258 -7.60 -23.45 -7.60
N ASN A 259 -7.98 -22.55 -6.70
CA ASN A 259 -9.37 -22.40 -6.25
C ASN A 259 -10.32 -21.78 -7.29
N GLY A 260 -9.81 -21.32 -8.46
CA GLY A 260 -10.58 -20.55 -9.44
C GLY A 260 -11.17 -19.26 -8.87
N PHE A 261 -10.57 -18.72 -7.81
CA PHE A 261 -11.18 -17.67 -6.98
C PHE A 261 -11.34 -16.35 -7.74
N VAL A 262 -10.30 -15.91 -8.44
CA VAL A 262 -10.33 -14.65 -9.23
C VAL A 262 -11.40 -14.72 -10.32
N ASP A 263 -11.57 -15.87 -10.98
CA ASP A 263 -12.61 -16.10 -11.98
C ASP A 263 -14.02 -16.08 -11.37
N LYS A 264 -14.24 -16.81 -10.27
CA LYS A 264 -15.51 -16.78 -9.49
C LYS A 264 -15.90 -15.36 -9.04
N VAL A 265 -14.90 -14.53 -8.68
CA VAL A 265 -15.11 -13.14 -8.27
C VAL A 265 -15.40 -12.22 -9.46
N ARG A 266 -14.70 -12.40 -10.58
CA ARG A 266 -14.92 -11.64 -11.84
C ARG A 266 -16.29 -11.91 -12.45
N ASP A 267 -16.67 -13.19 -12.53
CA ASP A 267 -17.81 -13.64 -13.33
C ASP A 267 -19.15 -13.57 -12.57
N TRP A 268 -19.12 -13.11 -11.30
CA TRP A 268 -20.31 -12.78 -10.53
C TRP A 268 -21.26 -11.85 -11.30
N LYS A 269 -22.56 -12.02 -11.05
CA LYS A 269 -23.65 -11.23 -11.64
C LYS A 269 -24.56 -10.73 -10.54
N LEU A 270 -24.97 -9.48 -10.66
CA LEU A 270 -25.98 -8.86 -9.81
C LEU A 270 -27.34 -9.55 -10.07
N PRO A 271 -27.97 -10.20 -9.08
CA PRO A 271 -29.34 -10.69 -9.23
C PRO A 271 -30.34 -9.51 -9.28
N GLU A 272 -31.51 -9.74 -9.86
CA GLU A 272 -32.60 -8.76 -9.80
C GLU A 272 -33.03 -8.50 -8.34
N ILE A 273 -33.08 -7.22 -7.94
CA ILE A 273 -33.42 -6.81 -6.57
C ILE A 273 -34.87 -6.32 -6.54
N ASN A 274 -35.76 -7.11 -5.94
CA ASN A 274 -37.10 -6.63 -5.58
C ASN A 274 -37.02 -5.71 -4.34
N PHE A 275 -36.84 -4.41 -4.56
CA PHE A 275 -36.80 -3.41 -3.49
C PHE A 275 -38.10 -3.27 -2.67
N SER A 276 -39.20 -3.92 -3.07
CA SER A 276 -40.45 -3.98 -2.30
C SER A 276 -40.56 -5.20 -1.38
N ASP A 277 -39.62 -6.16 -1.45
CA ASP A 277 -39.52 -7.30 -0.53
C ASP A 277 -38.31 -7.12 0.40
N PRO A 278 -38.52 -6.86 1.72
CA PRO A 278 -37.43 -6.74 2.68
C PRO A 278 -36.51 -7.97 2.75
N GLU A 279 -37.02 -9.18 2.51
CA GLU A 279 -36.18 -10.38 2.51
C GLU A 279 -35.32 -10.47 1.23
N ALA A 280 -35.86 -10.10 0.07
CA ALA A 280 -35.06 -10.01 -1.16
C ALA A 280 -33.95 -8.95 -1.01
N VAL A 281 -34.25 -7.84 -0.34
CA VAL A 281 -33.27 -6.78 -0.03
C VAL A 281 -32.18 -7.30 0.93
N GLU A 282 -32.51 -8.01 2.01
CA GLU A 282 -31.53 -8.65 2.91
C GLU A 282 -30.67 -9.70 2.18
N ARG A 283 -31.30 -10.57 1.38
CA ARG A 283 -30.59 -11.58 0.55
C ARG A 283 -29.64 -10.92 -0.46
N ALA A 284 -30.08 -9.86 -1.13
CA ALA A 284 -29.27 -9.13 -2.11
C ALA A 284 -28.11 -8.39 -1.44
N TRP A 285 -28.34 -7.72 -0.32
CA TRP A 285 -27.30 -7.02 0.45
C TRP A 285 -26.22 -8.00 0.92
N ARG A 286 -26.59 -9.11 1.57
CA ARG A 286 -25.62 -10.14 2.02
C ARG A 286 -24.85 -10.77 0.85
N GLY A 287 -25.54 -11.09 -0.24
CA GLY A 287 -24.91 -11.62 -1.45
C GLY A 287 -23.90 -10.64 -2.07
N TRP A 288 -24.24 -9.35 -2.11
CA TRP A 288 -23.35 -8.30 -2.58
C TRP A 288 -22.18 -8.04 -1.62
N VAL A 289 -22.40 -7.94 -0.30
CA VAL A 289 -21.32 -7.75 0.69
C VAL A 289 -20.28 -8.86 0.59
N LYS A 290 -20.72 -10.12 0.40
CA LYS A 290 -19.83 -11.28 0.21
C LYS A 290 -19.02 -11.20 -1.10
N HIS A 291 -19.64 -10.73 -2.18
CA HIS A 291 -18.93 -10.45 -3.44
C HIS A 291 -17.96 -9.26 -3.32
N GLU A 292 -18.38 -8.13 -2.74
CA GLU A 292 -17.56 -6.92 -2.57
C GLU A 292 -16.36 -7.20 -1.65
N SER A 293 -16.53 -7.99 -0.59
CA SER A 293 -15.42 -8.47 0.26
C SER A 293 -14.41 -9.28 -0.56
N ALA A 294 -14.89 -10.21 -1.39
CA ALA A 294 -14.04 -10.99 -2.29
C ALA A 294 -13.32 -10.11 -3.33
N LYS A 295 -14.03 -9.14 -3.91
CA LYS A 295 -13.52 -8.17 -4.90
C LYS A 295 -12.42 -7.29 -4.30
N ARG A 296 -12.62 -6.79 -3.07
CA ARG A 296 -11.63 -6.02 -2.31
C ARG A 296 -10.42 -6.85 -1.90
N ALA A 297 -10.61 -8.12 -1.53
CA ALA A 297 -9.51 -9.05 -1.28
C ALA A 297 -8.65 -9.30 -2.54
N VAL A 298 -9.28 -9.53 -3.69
CA VAL A 298 -8.57 -9.66 -4.99
C VAL A 298 -7.85 -8.37 -5.38
N TRP A 299 -8.45 -7.19 -5.17
CA TRP A 299 -7.78 -5.91 -5.40
C TRP A 299 -6.61 -5.66 -4.45
N LEU A 300 -6.67 -6.10 -3.20
CA LEU A 300 -5.52 -6.04 -2.27
C LEU A 300 -4.37 -6.93 -2.75
N CYS A 301 -4.65 -8.16 -3.16
CA CYS A 301 -3.64 -9.02 -3.78
C CYS A 301 -3.04 -8.38 -5.05
N TYR A 302 -3.85 -7.69 -5.86
CA TYR A 302 -3.36 -6.95 -7.02
C TYR A 302 -2.49 -5.72 -6.64
N LEU A 303 -2.82 -5.00 -5.57
CA LEU A 303 -2.00 -3.90 -5.05
C LEU A 303 -0.61 -4.39 -4.58
N HIS A 304 -0.55 -5.53 -3.88
CA HIS A 304 0.73 -6.18 -3.55
C HIS A 304 1.53 -6.57 -4.80
N ASP A 305 0.85 -7.05 -5.84
CA ASP A 305 1.45 -7.39 -7.14
C ASP A 305 1.95 -6.14 -7.91
N CYS A 306 1.34 -4.97 -7.69
CA CYS A 306 1.89 -3.69 -8.14
C CYS A 306 3.15 -3.32 -7.35
N CYS A 307 3.14 -3.50 -6.03
CA CYS A 307 4.28 -3.22 -5.15
C CYS A 307 5.52 -4.05 -5.52
N HIS A 308 5.34 -5.29 -5.97
CA HIS A 308 6.41 -6.15 -6.50
C HIS A 308 7.20 -5.48 -7.65
N ALA A 309 6.52 -4.93 -8.65
CA ALA A 309 7.17 -4.19 -9.74
C ALA A 309 7.77 -2.87 -9.26
N ILE A 310 7.00 -2.08 -8.49
CA ILE A 310 7.37 -0.73 -8.07
C ILE A 310 8.59 -0.76 -7.13
N TYR A 311 8.52 -1.49 -6.01
CA TYR A 311 9.53 -1.44 -4.95
C TYR A 311 10.60 -2.54 -5.07
N PHE A 312 10.26 -3.75 -5.55
CA PHE A 312 11.11 -4.94 -5.41
C PHE A 312 11.78 -5.43 -6.71
N ASN A 313 11.55 -4.78 -7.86
CA ASN A 313 12.03 -5.24 -9.17
C ASN A 313 11.49 -6.61 -9.63
N LEU A 314 10.51 -7.17 -8.92
CA LEU A 314 9.94 -8.46 -9.25
C LEU A 314 8.92 -8.30 -10.38
N SER A 315 8.93 -9.24 -11.33
CA SER A 315 7.84 -9.35 -12.30
C SER A 315 6.55 -9.71 -11.55
N PRO A 316 5.43 -8.99 -11.75
CA PRO A 316 4.17 -9.31 -11.11
C PRO A 316 3.66 -10.72 -11.43
N THR A 317 3.01 -11.36 -10.47
CA THR A 317 2.60 -12.77 -10.51
C THR A 317 1.24 -12.98 -11.17
N PHE A 318 0.37 -11.97 -11.11
CA PHE A 318 -0.86 -11.91 -11.90
C PHE A 318 -0.57 -11.37 -13.29
N ARG A 319 -1.23 -11.93 -14.30
CA ARG A 319 -1.20 -11.37 -15.66
C ARG A 319 -2.23 -10.25 -15.77
N THR A 320 -1.86 -9.11 -16.34
CA THR A 320 -2.72 -7.91 -16.45
C THR A 320 -4.04 -8.21 -17.16
N GLU A 321 -4.04 -9.16 -18.10
CA GLU A 321 -5.21 -9.59 -18.87
C GLU A 321 -6.26 -10.32 -18.02
N GLN A 322 -5.86 -10.90 -16.88
CA GLN A 322 -6.75 -11.60 -15.94
C GLN A 322 -7.60 -10.61 -15.12
N PHE A 323 -7.17 -9.34 -15.00
CA PHE A 323 -7.79 -8.33 -14.14
C PHE A 323 -8.87 -7.52 -14.86
N THR A 324 -9.82 -8.27 -15.43
CA THR A 324 -11.10 -7.79 -15.96
C THR A 324 -12.16 -7.67 -14.86
N LEU A 325 -11.76 -7.16 -13.69
CA LEU A 325 -12.60 -7.05 -12.50
C LEU A 325 -13.18 -5.63 -12.37
N GLY A 326 -14.38 -5.52 -11.77
CA GLY A 326 -14.98 -4.24 -11.39
C GLY A 326 -14.23 -3.59 -10.22
N LEU A 327 -14.04 -2.28 -10.26
CA LEU A 327 -13.36 -1.53 -9.20
C LEU A 327 -14.17 -1.54 -7.87
N PRO A 328 -13.54 -1.25 -6.70
CA PRO A 328 -14.24 -1.21 -5.41
C PRO A 328 -15.40 -0.21 -5.39
N SER A 329 -16.48 -0.54 -4.66
CA SER A 329 -17.68 0.30 -4.54
C SER A 329 -17.40 1.67 -3.90
N GLU A 330 -18.41 2.56 -3.93
CA GLU A 330 -18.46 3.72 -3.04
C GLU A 330 -18.48 3.30 -1.55
N ASP A 331 -17.99 4.18 -0.67
CA ASP A 331 -17.84 3.88 0.76
C ASP A 331 -19.18 3.83 1.51
N ALA A 332 -20.16 4.65 1.11
CA ALA A 332 -21.50 4.68 1.70
C ALA A 332 -22.22 3.32 1.63
N LEU A 333 -22.16 2.64 0.47
CA LEU A 333 -22.74 1.30 0.32
C LEU A 333 -22.00 0.24 1.17
N TRP A 334 -20.69 0.39 1.36
CA TRP A 334 -19.85 -0.52 2.14
C TRP A 334 -19.91 -0.26 3.66
N THR A 335 -20.38 0.91 4.10
CA THR A 335 -20.54 1.27 5.51
C THR A 335 -21.98 1.14 6.01
N ALA A 336 -22.92 0.76 5.13
CA ALA A 336 -24.32 0.52 5.48
C ALA A 336 -24.47 -0.61 6.52
N LYS A 337 -25.18 -0.34 7.61
CA LYS A 337 -25.22 -1.20 8.81
C LYS A 337 -26.23 -2.34 8.68
N ASN A 338 -27.14 -2.25 7.71
CA ASN A 338 -28.23 -3.17 7.43
C ASN A 338 -28.71 -2.98 5.98
N ALA A 339 -29.45 -3.95 5.45
CA ALA A 339 -29.94 -3.92 4.08
C ALA A 339 -30.92 -2.76 3.77
N THR A 340 -31.66 -2.26 4.77
CA THR A 340 -32.56 -1.11 4.62
C THR A 340 -31.79 0.19 4.37
N GLU A 341 -30.71 0.43 5.11
CA GLU A 341 -29.80 1.57 4.90
C GLU A 341 -29.13 1.48 3.52
N TRP A 342 -28.64 0.29 3.14
CA TRP A 342 -28.07 0.01 1.82
C TRP A 342 -29.06 0.26 0.67
N ALA A 343 -30.31 -0.22 0.80
CA ALA A 343 -31.35 -0.01 -0.20
C ALA A 343 -31.73 1.48 -0.36
N ALA A 344 -31.80 2.25 0.73
CA ALA A 344 -32.05 3.69 0.66
C ALA A 344 -30.92 4.45 -0.06
N ILE A 345 -29.66 4.06 0.18
CA ILE A 345 -28.49 4.62 -0.53
C ILE A 345 -28.51 4.26 -2.03
N LEU A 346 -28.95 3.04 -2.39
CA LEU A 346 -29.10 2.63 -3.79
C LEU A 346 -30.23 3.34 -4.54
N GLN A 347 -31.37 3.56 -3.88
CA GLN A 347 -32.54 4.25 -4.46
C GLN A 347 -32.31 5.77 -4.63
N THR A 348 -31.33 6.33 -3.92
CA THR A 348 -30.91 7.73 -4.08
C THR A 348 -30.00 7.90 -5.30
N PRO A 349 -30.24 8.90 -6.19
CA PRO A 349 -29.32 9.21 -7.30
C PRO A 349 -27.90 9.49 -6.82
N SER A 350 -26.90 8.96 -7.52
CA SER A 350 -25.49 9.03 -7.12
C SER A 350 -24.59 9.44 -8.30
N PRO A 351 -23.54 10.25 -8.06
CA PRO A 351 -22.55 10.59 -9.08
C PRO A 351 -21.78 9.37 -9.62
N TYR A 352 -21.84 8.21 -8.94
CA TYR A 352 -21.19 6.97 -9.34
C TYR A 352 -22.00 6.12 -10.35
N GLY A 353 -23.17 6.58 -10.78
CA GLY A 353 -23.93 5.99 -11.89
C GLY A 353 -25.12 5.12 -11.47
N SER A 354 -25.46 4.12 -12.29
CA SER A 354 -26.60 3.22 -12.05
C SER A 354 -26.36 2.25 -10.89
N VAL A 355 -27.43 1.63 -10.37
CA VAL A 355 -27.35 0.58 -9.34
C VAL A 355 -26.36 -0.54 -9.73
N GLU A 356 -26.37 -0.97 -10.99
CA GLU A 356 -25.42 -1.96 -11.51
C GLU A 356 -23.98 -1.48 -11.44
N VAL A 357 -23.68 -0.26 -11.92
CA VAL A 357 -22.32 0.31 -11.90
C VAL A 357 -21.83 0.54 -10.46
N ARG A 358 -22.71 0.93 -9.54
CA ARG A 358 -22.38 1.15 -8.11
C ARG A 358 -22.06 -0.15 -7.36
N LEU A 359 -22.74 -1.25 -7.70
CA LEU A 359 -22.58 -2.55 -7.04
C LEU A 359 -21.49 -3.42 -7.68
N CYS A 360 -21.43 -3.50 -9.01
CA CYS A 360 -20.40 -4.24 -9.74
C CYS A 360 -19.07 -3.47 -9.78
N GLY A 361 -19.13 -2.14 -9.94
CA GLY A 361 -17.97 -1.28 -10.12
C GLY A 361 -17.50 -1.19 -11.58
N HIS A 362 -16.94 -0.05 -11.99
CA HIS A 362 -16.36 0.12 -13.32
C HIS A 362 -15.23 -0.90 -13.58
N TYR A 363 -15.33 -1.68 -14.65
CA TYR A 363 -14.32 -2.68 -15.01
C TYR A 363 -12.99 -2.01 -15.43
N LEU A 364 -11.89 -2.28 -14.72
CA LEU A 364 -10.61 -1.57 -14.90
C LEU A 364 -10.12 -1.58 -16.36
N LYS A 365 -10.15 -2.76 -17.02
CA LYS A 365 -9.75 -2.90 -18.44
C LYS A 365 -10.64 -2.10 -19.39
N ALA A 366 -11.95 -2.05 -19.15
CA ALA A 366 -12.88 -1.29 -19.99
C ALA A 366 -12.68 0.23 -19.81
N LEU A 367 -12.46 0.66 -18.56
CA LEU A 367 -12.14 2.05 -18.25
C LEU A 367 -10.80 2.48 -18.87
N TYR A 368 -9.76 1.66 -18.78
CA TYR A 368 -8.49 1.91 -19.49
C TYR A 368 -8.64 1.98 -21.00
N TYR A 369 -9.46 1.11 -21.59
CA TYR A 369 -9.74 1.17 -23.03
C TYR A 369 -10.46 2.47 -23.43
N TYR A 370 -11.49 2.88 -22.69
CA TYR A 370 -12.18 4.16 -22.88
C TYR A 370 -11.24 5.37 -22.76
N LEU A 371 -10.35 5.38 -21.76
CA LEU A 371 -9.39 6.47 -21.59
C LEU A 371 -8.31 6.51 -22.66
N ALA A 372 -7.91 5.37 -23.23
CA ALA A 372 -6.88 5.25 -24.25
C ALA A 372 -7.38 5.34 -25.71
N GLN A 373 -8.69 5.43 -25.95
CA GLN A 373 -9.24 5.67 -27.29
C GLN A 373 -8.78 7.03 -27.85
N ASN A 374 -8.67 7.17 -29.16
CA ASN A 374 -8.43 8.48 -29.81
C ASN A 374 -9.48 9.52 -29.37
N ASN A 375 -9.05 10.75 -29.15
CA ASN A 375 -9.91 11.86 -28.69
C ASN A 375 -9.61 13.14 -29.51
N PRO A 376 -9.93 13.16 -30.81
CA PRO A 376 -9.48 14.22 -31.73
C PRO A 376 -10.04 15.60 -31.36
N ASP A 377 -11.25 15.67 -30.81
CA ASP A 377 -11.89 16.92 -30.36
C ASP A 377 -11.46 17.34 -28.95
N ASN A 378 -10.48 16.65 -28.34
CA ASN A 378 -10.10 16.71 -26.92
C ASN A 378 -11.30 16.74 -25.95
N ALA A 379 -12.37 16.02 -26.29
CA ALA A 379 -13.64 16.07 -25.58
C ALA A 379 -13.48 15.61 -24.12
N PRO A 380 -14.15 16.25 -23.14
CA PRO A 380 -14.08 15.83 -21.74
C PRO A 380 -14.51 14.37 -21.57
N ARG A 381 -13.67 13.57 -20.89
CA ARG A 381 -13.95 12.18 -20.51
C ARG A 381 -14.16 12.04 -18.99
N PRO A 382 -15.18 12.67 -18.40
CA PRO A 382 -15.47 12.50 -16.99
C PRO A 382 -15.84 11.05 -16.70
N PHE A 383 -15.30 10.51 -15.61
CA PHE A 383 -15.73 9.26 -15.00
C PHE A 383 -15.58 9.39 -13.49
N ASN A 384 -16.57 8.90 -12.75
CA ASN A 384 -16.57 8.94 -11.28
C ASN A 384 -16.37 7.52 -10.75
N VAL A 385 -15.37 7.35 -9.91
CA VAL A 385 -15.07 6.10 -9.18
C VAL A 385 -14.73 6.44 -7.74
N SER A 386 -14.86 5.49 -6.83
CA SER A 386 -14.57 5.70 -5.40
C SER A 386 -13.08 6.04 -5.18
N PRO A 387 -12.72 6.70 -4.06
CA PRO A 387 -11.32 6.99 -3.76
C PRO A 387 -10.42 5.74 -3.70
N PHE A 388 -10.96 4.60 -3.21
CA PHE A 388 -10.25 3.32 -3.22
C PHE A 388 -10.06 2.79 -4.66
N ALA A 389 -11.02 3.02 -5.56
CA ALA A 389 -10.85 2.75 -6.98
C ALA A 389 -9.79 3.67 -7.62
N HIS A 390 -9.71 4.96 -7.25
CA HIS A 390 -8.58 5.83 -7.68
C HIS A 390 -7.23 5.27 -7.22
N LEU A 391 -7.11 4.78 -5.98
CA LEU A 391 -5.90 4.15 -5.46
C LEU A 391 -5.50 2.92 -6.29
N VAL A 392 -6.45 2.03 -6.60
CA VAL A 392 -6.22 0.85 -7.46
C VAL A 392 -5.79 1.27 -8.86
N MET A 393 -6.45 2.26 -9.46
CA MET A 393 -6.11 2.75 -10.79
C MET A 393 -4.71 3.34 -10.86
N ILE A 394 -4.27 4.16 -9.89
CA ILE A 394 -2.93 4.77 -9.95
C ILE A 394 -1.83 3.73 -9.75
N HIS A 395 -2.02 2.76 -8.86
CA HIS A 395 -1.09 1.63 -8.71
C HIS A 395 -1.02 0.78 -9.98
N ALA A 396 -2.13 0.60 -10.70
CA ALA A 396 -2.13 -0.07 -12.00
C ALA A 396 -1.39 0.73 -13.11
N ILE A 397 -1.47 2.08 -13.11
CA ILE A 397 -0.69 2.92 -14.03
C ILE A 397 0.81 2.82 -13.69
N MET A 398 1.18 2.95 -12.41
CA MET A 398 2.55 2.76 -11.94
C MET A 398 3.08 1.37 -12.31
N ARG A 399 2.30 0.32 -12.06
CA ARG A 399 2.64 -1.06 -12.41
C ARG A 399 2.92 -1.19 -13.90
N LYS A 400 2.10 -0.61 -14.79
CA LYS A 400 2.35 -0.59 -16.25
C LYS A 400 3.74 0.01 -16.57
N LEU A 401 4.05 1.17 -16.00
CA LEU A 401 5.33 1.87 -16.20
C LEU A 401 6.54 1.05 -15.71
N PHE A 402 6.48 0.50 -14.50
CA PHE A 402 7.56 -0.32 -13.95
C PHE A 402 7.68 -1.70 -14.63
N GLU A 403 6.56 -2.30 -15.08
CA GLU A 403 6.57 -3.52 -15.90
C GLU A 403 7.19 -3.31 -17.28
N MET A 404 6.90 -2.19 -17.96
CA MET A 404 7.49 -1.86 -19.26
C MET A 404 9.01 -1.99 -19.18
N TYR A 405 9.63 -1.26 -18.26
CA TYR A 405 11.07 -1.32 -18.03
C TYR A 405 11.56 -2.73 -17.66
N LEU A 406 10.86 -3.46 -16.78
CA LEU A 406 11.26 -4.84 -16.43
C LEU A 406 11.25 -5.78 -17.64
N ARG A 407 10.30 -5.63 -18.57
CA ARG A 407 10.24 -6.39 -19.83
C ARG A 407 11.33 -5.94 -20.80
N ASP A 408 11.50 -4.63 -20.98
CA ASP A 408 12.45 -4.02 -21.91
C ASP A 408 13.92 -4.32 -21.54
N ARG A 409 14.22 -4.71 -20.28
CA ARG A 409 15.54 -5.23 -19.86
C ARG A 409 15.93 -6.58 -20.50
N LEU A 410 14.97 -7.45 -20.80
CA LEU A 410 15.24 -8.87 -21.10
C LEU A 410 16.06 -9.13 -22.39
N PRO A 411 15.90 -8.37 -23.50
CA PRO A 411 16.67 -8.59 -24.73
C PRO A 411 18.18 -8.35 -24.58
N PHE A 412 18.64 -7.58 -23.59
CA PHE A 412 20.04 -7.20 -23.43
C PHE A 412 20.96 -8.32 -22.88
N SER A 413 20.46 -9.56 -22.77
CA SER A 413 21.17 -10.71 -22.21
C SER A 413 21.56 -11.81 -23.24
N GLN A 414 21.49 -11.55 -24.55
CA GLN A 414 21.99 -12.53 -25.53
C GLN A 414 23.54 -12.58 -25.54
N PRO A 415 24.17 -13.76 -25.39
CA PRO A 415 25.60 -13.91 -25.53
C PRO A 415 26.00 -13.86 -27.01
N ASP A 416 26.64 -12.77 -27.41
CA ASP A 416 27.10 -12.58 -28.79
C ASP A 416 28.24 -13.55 -29.13
N THR A 417 28.04 -14.36 -30.18
CA THR A 417 28.99 -15.42 -30.58
C THR A 417 30.26 -14.88 -31.25
N THR A 418 30.40 -13.56 -31.37
CA THR A 418 31.49 -12.88 -32.08
C THR A 418 32.62 -12.35 -31.19
N GLY A 419 32.49 -12.45 -29.86
CA GLY A 419 33.54 -12.07 -28.90
C GLY A 419 33.77 -10.55 -28.72
N LEU A 420 33.11 -9.72 -29.52
CA LEU A 420 32.97 -8.29 -29.25
C LEU A 420 31.84 -8.08 -28.24
N ARG A 421 32.06 -7.24 -27.22
CA ARG A 421 30.96 -6.81 -26.35
C ARG A 421 29.92 -6.07 -27.21
N PRO A 422 28.62 -6.41 -27.14
CA PRO A 422 27.58 -5.62 -27.79
C PRO A 422 27.70 -4.15 -27.40
N LYS A 423 27.63 -3.24 -28.38
CA LYS A 423 27.52 -1.81 -28.10
C LYS A 423 26.13 -1.55 -27.52
N ILE A 424 26.06 -1.52 -26.19
CA ILE A 424 24.85 -1.23 -25.41
C ILE A 424 24.22 0.04 -25.96
N ASN A 425 22.95 -0.05 -26.37
CA ASN A 425 22.16 1.12 -26.74
C ASN A 425 21.70 1.78 -25.43
N PRO A 426 22.18 2.99 -25.07
CA PRO A 426 21.92 3.58 -23.77
C PRO A 426 20.45 4.00 -23.67
N HIS A 427 19.69 3.28 -22.83
CA HIS A 427 18.30 3.58 -22.48
C HIS A 427 17.33 3.66 -23.68
N PHE A 428 16.80 2.50 -24.11
CA PHE A 428 15.67 2.49 -25.05
C PHE A 428 14.38 2.93 -24.34
N VAL A 429 13.84 4.08 -24.73
CA VAL A 429 12.54 4.61 -24.27
C VAL A 429 11.50 4.42 -25.35
N ASP A 430 10.49 3.60 -25.09
CA ASP A 430 9.31 3.47 -25.95
C ASP A 430 8.43 4.73 -25.74
N ARG A 431 8.54 5.68 -26.68
CA ARG A 431 7.86 6.98 -26.61
C ARG A 431 6.33 6.84 -26.59
N ASP A 432 5.79 5.90 -27.35
CA ASP A 432 4.34 5.72 -27.49
C ASP A 432 3.75 5.13 -26.20
N ARG A 433 4.42 4.12 -25.62
CA ARG A 433 4.05 3.61 -24.29
C ARG A 433 4.19 4.67 -23.19
N ALA A 434 5.25 5.48 -23.23
CA ALA A 434 5.45 6.56 -22.27
C ALA A 434 4.33 7.61 -22.39
N PHE A 435 3.94 7.98 -23.61
CA PHE A 435 2.82 8.88 -23.85
C PHE A 435 1.47 8.28 -23.41
N HIS A 436 1.22 6.99 -23.62
CA HIS A 436 0.04 6.31 -23.07
C HIS A 436 -0.02 6.38 -21.54
N VAL A 437 1.11 6.23 -20.85
CA VAL A 437 1.17 6.42 -19.39
C VAL A 437 0.82 7.86 -19.04
N GLN A 438 1.35 8.83 -19.80
CA GLN A 438 1.04 10.26 -19.61
C GLN A 438 -0.47 10.57 -19.79
N ILE A 439 -1.13 10.05 -20.83
CA ILE A 439 -2.60 10.17 -21.03
C ILE A 439 -3.37 9.59 -19.84
N LEU A 440 -3.02 8.37 -19.41
CA LEU A 440 -3.70 7.71 -18.29
C LEU A 440 -3.55 8.49 -16.98
N LEU A 441 -2.39 9.09 -16.74
CA LEU A 441 -2.16 9.99 -15.59
C LEU A 441 -2.99 11.27 -15.69
N HIS A 442 -3.12 11.87 -16.87
CA HIS A 442 -3.95 13.07 -17.06
C HIS A 442 -5.44 12.79 -16.77
N TYR A 443 -6.03 11.78 -17.39
CA TYR A 443 -7.43 11.45 -17.16
C TYR A 443 -7.70 10.91 -15.75
N TRP A 444 -6.72 10.22 -15.13
CA TRP A 444 -6.79 9.89 -13.70
C TRP A 444 -6.85 11.15 -12.83
N LEU A 445 -6.00 12.16 -13.09
CA LEU A 445 -6.00 13.42 -12.33
C LEU A 445 -7.32 14.16 -12.52
N GLN A 446 -7.84 14.25 -13.75
CA GLN A 446 -9.14 14.87 -14.02
C GLN A 446 -10.28 14.19 -13.26
N SER A 447 -10.31 12.85 -13.18
CA SER A 447 -11.29 12.13 -12.36
C SER A 447 -11.09 12.38 -10.87
N TRP A 448 -9.84 12.30 -10.37
CA TRP A 448 -9.53 12.50 -8.96
C TRP A 448 -9.87 13.92 -8.47
N LEU A 449 -9.64 14.95 -9.29
CA LEU A 449 -9.99 16.35 -9.02
C LEU A 449 -11.51 16.61 -9.02
N ASN A 450 -12.29 15.83 -9.77
CA ASN A 450 -13.74 15.98 -9.85
C ASN A 450 -14.51 15.05 -8.91
N SER A 451 -13.88 13.97 -8.45
CA SER A 451 -14.41 12.99 -7.47
C SER A 451 -15.08 13.65 -6.26
N PRO A 452 -16.28 13.20 -5.84
CA PRO A 452 -17.04 13.83 -4.76
C PRO A 452 -16.42 13.53 -3.38
N ASP A 453 -15.96 12.29 -3.16
CA ASP A 453 -15.49 11.81 -1.84
C ASP A 453 -13.97 11.98 -1.64
N THR A 454 -13.26 12.49 -2.64
CA THR A 454 -11.82 12.76 -2.54
C THR A 454 -11.54 13.89 -1.53
N PRO A 455 -10.66 13.69 -0.51
CA PRO A 455 -10.37 14.74 0.47
C PRO A 455 -9.58 15.90 -0.14
N ARG A 456 -10.22 17.07 -0.27
CA ARG A 456 -9.58 18.27 -0.88
C ARG A 456 -8.96 19.22 0.14
N ASN A 457 -9.51 19.25 1.36
CA ASN A 457 -9.18 20.20 2.44
C ASN A 457 -8.72 19.52 3.74
N VAL A 458 -8.49 18.20 3.72
CA VAL A 458 -8.02 17.42 4.88
C VAL A 458 -6.49 17.33 4.81
N PRO A 459 -5.74 17.74 5.86
CA PRO A 459 -4.29 17.56 5.92
C PRO A 459 -3.89 16.12 5.66
N GLU A 460 -2.79 15.87 4.93
CA GLU A 460 -2.39 14.51 4.55
C GLU A 460 -2.43 13.51 5.71
N PRO A 461 -1.88 13.80 6.91
CA PRO A 461 -1.89 12.84 8.02
C PRO A 461 -3.30 12.42 8.51
N GLN A 462 -4.33 13.20 8.21
CA GLN A 462 -5.73 12.93 8.59
C GLN A 462 -6.53 12.24 7.46
N GLN A 463 -5.91 11.95 6.32
CA GLN A 463 -6.56 11.24 5.22
C GLN A 463 -6.46 9.73 5.37
N ARG A 464 -7.60 9.03 5.24
CA ARG A 464 -7.66 7.57 5.11
C ARG A 464 -6.72 7.10 3.99
N PHE A 465 -5.97 6.01 4.21
CA PHE A 465 -4.96 5.56 3.23
C PHE A 465 -5.56 5.30 1.85
N CYS A 466 -6.68 4.58 1.76
CA CYS A 466 -7.36 4.33 0.48
C CYS A 466 -8.02 5.57 -0.16
N PHE A 467 -8.01 6.74 0.49
CA PHE A 467 -8.44 8.02 -0.08
C PHE A 467 -7.24 8.90 -0.50
N ASN A 468 -6.09 8.74 0.16
CA ASN A 468 -4.85 9.48 -0.13
C ASN A 468 -4.08 8.90 -1.34
N ALA A 469 -4.68 9.00 -2.53
CA ALA A 469 -4.08 8.48 -3.77
C ALA A 469 -3.11 9.46 -4.47
N LEU A 470 -3.12 10.76 -4.11
CA LEU A 470 -2.32 11.81 -4.75
C LEU A 470 -0.78 11.62 -4.63
N PRO A 471 -0.21 11.15 -3.52
CA PRO A 471 1.23 10.85 -3.43
C PRO A 471 1.67 9.80 -4.47
N PHE A 472 0.83 8.81 -4.74
CA PHE A 472 1.10 7.78 -5.74
C PHE A 472 1.00 8.32 -7.17
N TYR A 473 0.14 9.32 -7.42
CA TYR A 473 0.12 10.05 -8.69
C TYR A 473 1.43 10.81 -8.94
N TRP A 474 1.93 11.52 -7.94
CA TRP A 474 3.24 12.19 -8.03
C TRP A 474 4.39 11.19 -8.14
N LEU A 475 4.31 10.04 -7.49
CA LEU A 475 5.30 8.97 -7.60
C LEU A 475 5.30 8.33 -9.01
N ALA A 476 4.14 8.27 -9.67
CA ALA A 476 4.01 7.87 -11.07
C ALA A 476 4.59 8.93 -12.03
N GLN A 477 4.35 10.23 -11.79
CA GLN A 477 4.91 11.32 -12.60
C GLN A 477 6.45 11.39 -12.48
N VAL A 478 6.99 11.35 -11.25
CA VAL A 478 8.45 11.29 -11.01
C VAL A 478 9.05 10.04 -11.65
N GLY A 479 8.38 8.88 -11.53
CA GLY A 479 8.79 7.65 -12.20
C GLY A 479 8.78 7.75 -13.72
N LEU A 480 7.80 8.43 -14.32
CA LEU A 480 7.70 8.59 -15.77
C LEU A 480 8.82 9.48 -16.31
N VAL A 481 9.13 10.59 -15.63
CA VAL A 481 10.29 11.43 -15.97
C VAL A 481 11.59 10.63 -15.84
N ALA A 482 11.76 9.86 -14.76
CA ALA A 482 12.96 9.04 -14.59
C ALA A 482 13.10 7.94 -15.67
N TYR A 483 11.98 7.37 -16.17
CA TYR A 483 11.95 6.45 -17.32
C TYR A 483 12.10 7.13 -18.69
N GLN A 484 12.01 8.46 -18.78
CA GLN A 484 12.30 9.21 -20.00
C GLN A 484 13.76 9.69 -20.04
N GLU A 485 14.34 10.00 -18.89
CA GLU A 485 15.69 10.59 -18.73
C GLU A 485 16.78 9.57 -18.32
N GLY A 486 16.46 8.28 -18.23
CA GLY A 486 17.42 7.21 -17.86
C GLY A 486 17.91 7.27 -16.41
N LEU A 487 17.11 7.85 -15.51
CA LEU A 487 17.48 8.08 -14.12
C LEU A 487 17.08 6.91 -13.22
N PRO A 488 17.81 6.63 -12.12
CA PRO A 488 17.47 5.59 -11.15
C PRO A 488 15.99 5.60 -10.72
N PRO A 489 15.32 4.43 -10.59
CA PRO A 489 15.87 3.07 -10.76
C PRO A 489 15.89 2.60 -12.24
N PHE A 490 15.62 3.49 -13.20
CA PHE A 490 15.58 3.21 -14.65
C PHE A 490 16.97 3.31 -15.33
N ASP A 491 18.03 3.36 -14.53
CA ASP A 491 19.42 3.53 -14.97
C ASP A 491 19.95 2.34 -15.80
N PRO A 492 20.62 2.58 -16.95
CA PRO A 492 21.27 1.52 -17.73
C PRO A 492 22.45 0.83 -17.03
N GLU A 493 23.07 1.47 -16.05
CA GLU A 493 24.25 0.95 -15.34
C GLU A 493 23.88 -0.16 -14.33
N GLY A 494 22.62 -0.22 -13.90
CA GLY A 494 22.05 -1.36 -13.20
C GLY A 494 22.29 -1.40 -11.70
N ALA A 495 22.67 -0.28 -11.07
CA ALA A 495 22.91 -0.22 -9.63
C ALA A 495 21.65 -0.57 -8.82
N TYR A 496 20.48 -0.21 -9.34
CA TYR A 496 19.17 -0.55 -8.77
C TYR A 496 18.51 -1.78 -9.43
N ILE A 497 19.25 -2.51 -10.26
CA ILE A 497 18.80 -3.78 -10.88
C ILE A 497 19.10 -4.95 -9.95
N THR A 498 20.30 -5.01 -9.37
CA THR A 498 20.82 -6.16 -8.60
C THR A 498 20.39 -6.21 -7.13
N SER A 499 19.96 -5.08 -6.54
CA SER A 499 19.54 -5.00 -5.14
C SER A 499 18.07 -4.56 -5.01
N HIS A 500 17.21 -5.48 -4.57
CA HIS A 500 15.80 -5.19 -4.26
C HIS A 500 15.68 -4.13 -3.16
N ASP A 501 16.55 -4.19 -2.13
CA ASP A 501 16.54 -3.23 -1.03
C ASP A 501 16.99 -1.83 -1.45
N ALA A 502 18.00 -1.71 -2.32
CA ALA A 502 18.42 -0.41 -2.85
C ALA A 502 17.26 0.28 -3.58
N LYS A 503 16.47 -0.48 -4.36
CA LYS A 503 15.27 0.04 -5.01
C LYS A 503 14.17 0.39 -4.00
N PHE A 504 13.89 -0.49 -3.04
CA PHE A 504 12.92 -0.24 -1.98
C PHE A 504 13.22 1.09 -1.26
N TYR A 505 14.45 1.28 -0.77
CA TYR A 505 14.85 2.51 -0.09
C TYR A 505 14.86 3.75 -1.01
N LEU A 506 15.18 3.61 -2.31
CA LEU A 506 15.05 4.71 -3.27
C LEU A 506 13.60 5.16 -3.44
N ILE A 507 12.67 4.24 -3.67
CA ILE A 507 11.25 4.59 -3.82
C ILE A 507 10.67 5.12 -2.49
N LYS A 508 11.05 4.56 -1.33
CA LYS A 508 10.68 5.15 -0.02
C LYS A 508 11.22 6.57 0.15
N LYS A 509 12.44 6.86 -0.33
CA LYS A 509 13.03 8.20 -0.32
C LYS A 509 12.27 9.16 -1.25
N TRP A 510 11.84 8.73 -2.44
CA TRP A 510 11.00 9.54 -3.33
C TRP A 510 9.65 9.87 -2.69
N GLU A 511 8.96 8.86 -2.18
CA GLU A 511 7.65 9.00 -1.56
C GLU A 511 7.69 9.97 -0.36
N ARG A 512 8.73 9.89 0.48
CA ARG A 512 8.97 10.84 1.58
C ARG A 512 9.12 12.29 1.11
N HIS A 513 9.77 12.54 -0.01
CA HIS A 513 9.87 13.91 -0.57
C HIS A 513 8.55 14.38 -1.16
N ILE A 514 7.80 13.50 -1.83
CA ILE A 514 6.48 13.79 -2.38
C ILE A 514 5.49 14.14 -1.27
N ARG A 515 5.42 13.37 -0.18
CA ARG A 515 4.57 13.66 0.98
C ARG A 515 4.94 14.99 1.64
N LYS A 516 6.24 15.26 1.85
CA LYS A 516 6.73 16.58 2.33
C LYS A 516 6.35 17.74 1.41
N PHE A 517 6.41 17.55 0.10
CA PHE A 517 6.00 18.54 -0.88
C PHE A 517 4.50 18.81 -0.82
N LEU A 518 3.66 17.77 -0.77
CA LEU A 518 2.20 17.90 -0.62
C LEU A 518 1.80 18.55 0.72
N ALA A 519 2.53 18.25 1.80
CA ALA A 519 2.33 18.83 3.12
C ALA A 519 2.66 20.33 3.21
N SER A 520 3.30 20.93 2.19
CA SER A 520 3.49 22.39 2.10
C SER A 520 2.18 23.16 1.84
N GLY A 521 1.15 22.47 1.33
CA GLY A 521 -0.11 23.09 0.91
C GLY A 521 -0.08 23.76 -0.47
N GLU A 522 1.05 23.74 -1.18
CA GLU A 522 1.16 24.29 -2.53
C GLU A 522 0.34 23.48 -3.54
N GLN A 523 -0.91 23.88 -3.79
CA GLN A 523 -1.73 23.32 -4.87
C GLN A 523 -1.42 23.92 -6.25
N THR A 524 -0.70 25.05 -6.31
CA THR A 524 -0.31 25.73 -7.56
C THR A 524 0.37 24.80 -8.55
N PRO A 525 1.37 23.97 -8.17
CA PRO A 525 2.00 23.05 -9.11
C PRO A 525 1.04 21.99 -9.64
N THR A 526 0.12 21.45 -8.82
CA THR A 526 -0.85 20.42 -9.29
C THR A 526 -1.78 20.98 -10.37
N LYS A 527 -2.21 22.25 -10.23
CA LYS A 527 -3.05 22.93 -11.22
C LYS A 527 -2.26 23.33 -12.47
N PHE A 528 -1.06 23.89 -12.28
CA PHE A 528 -0.14 24.24 -13.38
C PHE A 528 0.26 23.02 -14.22
N TRP A 529 0.55 21.88 -13.59
CA TRP A 529 0.86 20.64 -14.31
C TRP A 529 -0.33 20.10 -15.11
N ASP A 530 -1.57 20.33 -14.68
CA ASP A 530 -2.76 19.97 -15.45
C ASP A 530 -2.93 20.86 -16.71
N GLU A 531 -2.68 22.16 -16.58
CA GLU A 531 -2.69 23.11 -17.71
C GLU A 531 -1.57 22.79 -18.71
N VAL A 532 -0.33 22.57 -18.24
CA VAL A 532 0.80 22.13 -19.07
C VAL A 532 0.52 20.79 -19.76
N MET A 533 -0.15 19.86 -19.08
CA MET A 533 -0.46 18.55 -19.64
C MET A 533 -1.49 18.61 -20.77
N LYS A 534 -2.53 19.46 -20.64
CA LYS A 534 -3.53 19.69 -21.71
C LYS A 534 -2.86 20.17 -23.00
N ILE A 535 -2.02 21.20 -22.89
CA ILE A 535 -1.27 21.77 -24.03
C ILE A 535 -0.37 20.71 -24.69
N ARG A 536 0.29 19.84 -23.91
CA ARG A 536 1.13 18.75 -24.44
C ARG A 536 0.32 17.64 -25.15
N ILE A 537 -0.90 17.35 -24.70
CA ILE A 537 -1.78 16.39 -25.41
C ILE A 537 -2.19 16.97 -26.76
N GLU A 538 -2.66 18.22 -26.76
CA GLU A 538 -3.13 18.91 -27.96
C GLU A 538 -2.02 19.05 -29.01
N SER A 539 -0.80 19.41 -28.59
CA SER A 539 0.34 19.50 -29.52
C SER A 539 0.73 18.13 -30.10
N TRP A 540 0.77 17.06 -29.29
CA TRP A 540 1.10 15.72 -29.77
C TRP A 540 0.04 15.14 -30.72
N GLN A 541 -1.24 15.39 -30.46
CA GLN A 541 -2.34 14.99 -31.34
C GLN A 541 -2.24 15.68 -32.71
N ALA A 542 -1.86 16.96 -32.74
CA ALA A 542 -1.62 17.71 -33.96
C ALA A 542 -0.32 17.28 -34.70
N GLU A 543 0.75 16.96 -33.98
CA GLU A 543 2.05 16.57 -34.55
C GLU A 543 2.06 15.16 -35.15
N THR A 544 1.27 14.22 -34.62
CA THR A 544 1.34 12.80 -35.00
C THR A 544 0.38 12.37 -36.12
N GLY A 545 -0.72 13.10 -36.35
CA GLY A 545 -1.68 12.78 -37.42
C GLY A 545 -2.31 11.38 -37.34
N PHE A 546 -2.32 10.77 -36.15
CA PHE A 546 -2.52 9.33 -35.98
C PHE A 546 -4.01 8.95 -35.87
N GLU A 547 -4.63 8.51 -36.96
CA GLU A 547 -5.88 7.76 -36.89
C GLU A 547 -5.63 6.39 -36.25
N TYR A 548 -6.28 6.11 -35.11
CA TYR A 548 -6.24 4.79 -34.46
C TYR A 548 -7.13 3.79 -35.20
N ASP A 549 -6.59 3.24 -36.28
CA ASP A 549 -7.06 1.97 -36.81
C ASP A 549 -6.99 0.91 -35.70
N HIS A 550 -8.03 0.08 -35.61
CA HIS A 550 -8.43 -0.48 -34.32
C HIS A 550 -7.44 -1.47 -33.69
N LEU A 551 -7.54 -1.64 -32.36
CA LEU A 551 -6.75 -2.57 -31.52
C LEU A 551 -7.04 -4.06 -31.77
N LEU A 552 -7.44 -4.41 -33.00
CA LEU A 552 -7.61 -5.75 -33.56
C LEU A 552 -6.71 -5.98 -34.81
N GLY A 553 -5.91 -5.00 -35.23
CA GLY A 553 -4.99 -5.09 -36.39
C GLY A 553 -3.91 -6.18 -36.32
N PHE A 554 -3.85 -6.99 -35.26
CA PHE A 554 -2.94 -8.13 -35.11
C PHE A 554 -3.28 -9.36 -35.99
N PHE A 555 -4.37 -9.34 -36.76
CA PHE A 555 -4.85 -10.50 -37.52
C PHE A 555 -5.01 -10.31 -39.03
N HIS A 556 -4.37 -9.31 -39.65
CA HIS A 556 -4.26 -9.23 -41.11
C HIS A 556 -2.82 -9.03 -41.59
N LEU A 557 -2.15 -10.15 -41.89
CA LEU A 557 -1.21 -10.29 -43.01
C LEU A 557 -0.96 -11.78 -43.27
N VAL A 558 -1.84 -12.41 -44.05
CA VAL A 558 -1.58 -13.66 -44.76
C VAL A 558 -1.86 -13.39 -46.24
N ASN A 559 -0.84 -13.58 -47.07
CA ASN A 559 -0.94 -13.73 -48.52
C ASN A 559 -0.94 -15.23 -48.85
#